data_AF-A0A0N1L9K7-F1
#
_entry.id   AF-A0A0N1L9K7-F1
#
_cell.length_a   1.000
_cell.length_b   1.000
_cell.length_c   1.000
_cell.angle_alpha   90.00
_cell.angle_beta   90.00
_cell.angle_gamma   90.00
#
_symmetry.space_group_name_H-M   'P 1'
#
loop_
_entity.id
_entity.type
_entity.pdbx_description
1 polymer ?
#
loop_
_entity_poly.entity_id
_entity_poly.type
_entity_poly.pdbx_seq_one_letter_code
_entity_poly.pdbx_strand_id
1 'polypeptide(L)' 'MTQPPWHALHEAACARGESTYRDPETGYTVFTRFTHLKRGKCCGSACRHCPFGHEAVPAPR' A
#
# COMPACT_ATOMS: atom_id res chain seq x y z
N MET A 1 0.44 -4.58 21.56
CA MET A 1 -0.11 -4.29 20.22
C MET A 1 1.07 -3.98 19.32
N THR A 2 1.67 -4.99 18.69
CA THR A 2 2.88 -4.81 17.89
C THR A 2 2.44 -4.58 16.45
N GLN A 3 2.60 -3.35 15.94
CA GLN A 3 2.36 -3.12 14.52
C GLN A 3 3.36 -3.95 13.70
N PRO A 4 2.91 -4.58 12.61
CA PRO A 4 3.78 -5.39 11.78
C PRO A 4 4.83 -4.55 11.04
N PRO A 5 6.00 -5.13 10.70
CA PRO A 5 7.16 -4.40 10.18
C PRO A 5 6.87 -3.66 8.86
N TRP A 6 5.94 -4.15 8.04
CA TRP A 6 5.52 -3.46 6.82
C TRP A 6 4.83 -2.12 7.07
N HIS A 7 4.23 -1.91 8.24
CA HIS A 7 3.56 -0.66 8.58
C HIS A 7 4.57 0.48 8.72
N ALA A 8 5.67 0.23 9.44
CA ALA A 8 6.75 1.21 9.59
C ALA A 8 7.44 1.52 8.25
N LEU A 9 7.64 0.51 7.40
CA LEU A 9 8.21 0.70 6.06
C LEU A 9 7.28 1.52 5.16
N HIS A 10 5.98 1.25 5.22
CA HIS A 10 4.97 2.06 4.53
C HIS A 10 5.04 3.52 4.97
N GLU A 11 5.05 3.79 6.28
CA GLU A 11 5.12 5.15 6.81
C GLU A 11 6.41 5.86 6.42
N ALA A 12 7.54 5.17 6.49
CA ALA A 12 8.83 5.70 6.07
C ALA A 12 8.86 6.03 4.58
N ALA A 13 8.31 5.15 3.73
CA ALA A 13 8.18 5.41 2.29
C ALA A 13 7.24 6.59 2.02
N CYS A 14 6.12 6.71 2.73
CA CYS A 14 5.22 7.87 2.63
C CYS A 14 5.92 9.17 3.04
N ALA A 15 6.69 9.16 4.13
CA ALA A 15 7.43 10.33 4.61
C ALA A 15 8.51 10.77 3.62
N ARG A 16 9.13 9.82 2.90
CA ARG A 16 10.09 10.10 1.82
C ARG A 16 9.44 10.48 0.49
N GLY A 17 8.11 10.43 0.39
CA GLY A 17 7.40 10.63 -0.89
C GLY A 17 7.63 9.51 -1.90
N GLU A 18 8.07 8.33 -1.44
CA GLU A 18 8.25 7.16 -2.29
C GLU A 18 6.90 6.56 -2.67
N SER A 19 6.87 6.00 -3.88
CA SER A 19 5.64 5.46 -4.44
C SER A 19 5.33 4.03 -4.00
N THR A 20 6.36 3.30 -3.61
CA THR A 20 6.28 1.88 -3.25
C THR A 20 7.22 1.59 -2.09
N TYR A 21 6.98 0.50 -1.39
CA TYR A 21 7.89 -0.08 -0.42
C TYR A 21 7.93 -1.60 -0.62
N ARG A 22 8.99 -2.25 -0.16
CA ARG A 22 9.11 -3.71 -0.22
C ARG A 22 8.62 -4.31 1.09
N ASP A 23 7.63 -5.20 1.00
CA ASP A 23 7.14 -5.95 2.15
C ASP A 23 8.17 -7.04 2.53
N PRO A 24 8.75 -7.02 3.73
CA PRO A 24 9.75 -7.99 4.14
C PRO A 24 9.14 -9.38 4.38
N GLU A 25 7.83 -9.47 4.65
CA GLU A 25 7.16 -10.75 4.90
C GLU A 25 6.89 -11.51 3.59
N THR A 26 6.41 -10.80 2.57
CA THR A 26 5.99 -11.41 1.29
C THR A 26 7.01 -11.22 0.17
N GLY A 27 7.95 -10.29 0.33
CA GLY A 27 8.92 -9.90 -0.70
C GLY A 27 8.33 -9.00 -1.81
N TYR A 28 7.03 -8.72 -1.79
CA TYR A 28 6.35 -7.95 -2.83
C TYR A 28 6.61 -6.45 -2.73
N THR A 29 6.54 -5.79 -3.88
CA THR A 29 6.53 -4.33 -3.98
C THR A 29 5.11 -3.83 -3.81
N VAL A 30 4.82 -3.16 -2.70
CA VAL A 30 3.50 -2.65 -2.34
C VAL A 30 3.46 -1.14 -2.55
N PHE A 31 2.38 -0.63 -3.14
CA PHE A 31 2.17 0.81 -3.31
C PHE A 31 1.90 1.51 -1.98
N THR A 32 2.46 2.71 -1.82
CA THR A 32 2.19 3.57 -0.67
C THR A 32 0.84 4.27 -0.83
N ARG A 33 0.26 4.71 0.30
CA ARG A 33 -0.98 5.50 0.28
C ARG A 33 -0.75 6.81 -0.47
N PHE A 34 0.47 7.36 -0.40
CA PHE A 34 0.87 8.57 -1.11
C PHE A 34 0.66 8.44 -2.62
N THR A 35 1.06 7.33 -3.24
CA THR A 35 0.79 7.11 -4.67
C THR A 35 -0.69 7.01 -4.98
N HIS A 36 -1.47 6.36 -4.13
CA HIS A 36 -2.91 6.28 -4.32
C HIS A 36 -3.56 7.67 -4.24
N LEU A 37 -3.18 8.49 -3.26
CA LEU A 37 -3.63 9.87 -3.14
C LEU A 37 -3.22 10.71 -4.35
N LYS A 38 -1.96 10.63 -4.79
CA LYS A 38 -1.45 11.34 -5.98
C LYS A 38 -2.18 10.92 -7.26
N ARG A 39 -2.54 9.65 -7.37
CA ARG A 39 -3.25 9.10 -8.55
C ARG A 39 -4.76 9.31 -8.50
N GLY A 40 -5.32 9.55 -7.32
CA GLY A 40 -6.75 9.76 -7.10
C GLY A 40 -7.65 8.52 -7.30
N LYS A 41 -7.09 7.30 -7.37
CA LYS A 41 -7.90 6.07 -7.55
C LYS A 41 -7.24 4.79 -7.04
N CYS A 42 -8.07 3.81 -6.66
CA CYS A 42 -7.67 2.45 -6.28
C CYS A 42 -6.95 1.70 -7.43
N CYS A 43 -5.93 0.90 -7.12
CA CYS A 43 -5.12 0.17 -8.12
C CYS A 43 -5.61 -1.22 -8.48
N GLY A 44 -6.58 -1.75 -7.75
CA GLY A 44 -7.12 -3.08 -8.00
C GLY A 44 -6.19 -4.24 -7.62
N SER A 45 -5.05 -3.96 -6.99
CA SER A 45 -4.04 -4.97 -6.61
C SER A 45 -4.14 -5.44 -5.16
N ALA A 46 -5.27 -5.20 -4.48
CA ALA A 46 -5.51 -5.58 -3.08
C ALA A 46 -4.36 -5.16 -2.12
N CYS A 47 -3.83 -3.95 -2.27
CA CYS A 47 -2.71 -3.43 -1.47
C CYS A 47 -3.08 -3.23 0.00
N ARG A 48 -2.14 -3.44 0.93
CA ARG A 48 -2.40 -3.41 2.39
C ARG A 48 -2.93 -2.06 2.91
N HIS A 49 -2.57 -0.95 2.27
CA HIS A 49 -2.90 0.41 2.73
C HIS A 49 -3.68 1.20 1.67
N CYS A 50 -4.75 0.61 1.13
CA CYS A 50 -5.58 1.30 0.16
C CYS A 50 -6.43 2.38 0.83
N PRO A 51 -6.24 3.68 0.52
CA PRO A 51 -7.11 4.73 1.06
C PRO A 51 -8.52 4.73 0.46
N PHE A 52 -8.75 4.00 -0.64
CA PHE A 52 -10.02 3.91 -1.36
C PHE A 52 -10.79 2.61 -1.05
N GLY A 53 -10.46 1.92 0.04
CA GLY A 53 -11.21 0.73 0.46
C GLY A 53 -11.30 -0.39 -0.58
N HIS A 54 -10.25 -0.57 -1.40
CA HIS A 54 -10.20 -1.62 -2.43
C HIS A 54 -11.29 -1.56 -3.50
N GLU A 55 -11.87 -0.39 -3.76
CA GLU A 55 -12.96 -0.22 -4.75
C GLU A 55 -12.69 -0.86 -6.14
N ALA A 56 -11.46 -0.74 -6.65
CA ALA A 56 -11.09 -1.28 -7.96
C ALA A 56 -10.58 -2.72 -7.92
N VAL A 57 -10.62 -3.40 -6.77
CA VAL A 57 -10.20 -4.81 -6.65
C VAL A 57 -11.34 -5.69 -7.16
N PRO A 58 -11.11 -6.54 -8.17
CA PRO A 58 -12.13 -7.44 -8.65
C PRO A 58 -12.54 -8.42 -7.55
N ALA A 59 -13.84 -8.74 -7.48
CA ALA A 59 -14.33 -9.74 -6.55
C ALA A 59 -13.60 -11.08 -6.77
N PRO A 60 -13.29 -11.83 -5.70
CA PRO A 60 -12.75 -13.17 -5.83
C PRO A 60 -13.73 -14.03 -6.64
N ARG A 61 -13.21 -14.81 -7.58
CA ARG A 61 -13.97 -15.71 -8.46
C ARG A 61 -14.30 -17.02 -7.76
#